data_AF-A0A7J5YLW8-F1
#
_entry.id   AF-A0A7J5YLW8-F1
#
_cell.length_a   1.000
_cell.length_b   1.000
_cell.length_c   1.000
_cell.angle_alpha   90.00
_cell.angle_beta   90.00
_cell.angle_gamma   90.00
#
_symmetry.space_group_name_H-M   'P 1'
#
loop_
_entity.id
_entity.type
_entity.pdbx_description
1 polymer ?
#
loop_
_entity_poly.entity_id
_entity_poly.type
_entity_poly.pdbx_seq_one_letter_code
_entity_poly.pdbx_strand_id
1 'polypeptide(L)'
;MASTFIDESVMKTPTNVRVKKFVNGGTPITIPASPFMKKLGCGTGVNVYLMDRMGKLNASPWAVKKINTKCASNQMAVYQKRLNEEAKVLKGINHPNIVVALHVARGLQYLHNEKKLLHGDMKSCNVVIKGDFETVKICDVGVSLQLDENMRGIAEYIGTEPWTPKEALEDGEITDKADIFAYGLTLWEMMSLAMPHLEMLEDKSMEVSFDEDAYYDRLGTRPAVDLEALGSSYRRMVELFYMCTEENPKKRPSATQILQALESNDPLNKTPSEVIVID
;
A
#
# COMPACT_ATOMS: atom_id res chain seq x y z
N MET A 1 46.60 28.97 33.39
CA MET A 1 47.25 27.79 34.01
C MET A 1 46.57 27.51 35.33
N ALA A 2 45.81 26.42 35.40
CA ALA A 2 45.49 25.62 36.60
C ALA A 2 44.37 24.63 36.19
N SER A 3 44.67 23.34 36.27
CA SER A 3 43.75 22.22 36.11
C SER A 3 43.07 21.91 37.45
N THR A 4 41.78 21.58 37.44
CA THR A 4 41.16 20.78 38.50
C THR A 4 40.05 19.91 37.92
N PHE A 5 40.10 18.64 38.30
CA PHE A 5 39.17 17.54 38.01
C PHE A 5 37.77 17.78 38.57
N ILE A 6 36.76 17.23 37.90
CA ILE A 6 35.48 16.85 38.52
C ILE A 6 35.22 15.37 38.22
N ASP A 7 34.97 14.66 39.32
CA ASP A 7 34.60 13.26 39.50
C ASP A 7 33.09 13.08 39.28
N GLU A 8 32.68 12.13 38.43
CA GLU A 8 31.27 11.70 38.28
C GLU A 8 31.10 10.20 38.50
N SER A 9 31.69 9.69 39.58
CA SER A 9 31.39 8.35 40.10
C SER A 9 30.06 8.25 40.86
N VAL A 10 28.90 8.60 40.27
CA VAL A 10 27.60 8.20 40.86
C VAL A 10 26.53 7.89 39.81
N MET A 11 26.51 6.66 39.31
CA MET A 11 25.25 5.96 39.00
C MET A 11 25.45 4.45 39.25
N LYS A 12 25.04 3.99 40.43
CA LYS A 12 24.98 2.57 40.80
C LYS A 12 23.94 1.84 39.95
N THR A 13 24.29 0.64 39.49
CA THR A 13 23.39 -0.30 38.81
C THR A 13 22.26 -0.77 39.75
N PRO A 14 20.97 -0.61 39.40
CA PRO A 14 19.89 -1.31 40.09
C PRO A 14 19.83 -2.78 39.67
N THR A 15 19.73 -3.62 40.70
CA THR A 15 19.66 -5.08 40.71
C THR A 15 18.56 -5.71 39.86
N ASN A 16 18.90 -6.86 39.29
CA ASN A 16 18.05 -7.79 38.54
C ASN A 16 16.62 -7.92 39.09
N VAL A 17 15.63 -7.46 38.31
CA VAL A 17 14.26 -7.96 38.42
C VAL A 17 14.10 -9.12 37.43
N ARG A 18 13.82 -10.29 37.99
CA ARG A 18 13.64 -11.56 37.31
C ARG A 18 12.40 -11.51 36.41
N VAL A 19 12.57 -11.25 35.11
CA VAL A 19 11.48 -11.33 34.13
C VAL A 19 11.23 -12.81 33.82
N LYS A 20 10.00 -13.27 34.08
CA LYS A 20 9.53 -14.62 33.70
C LYS A 20 9.71 -14.82 32.20
N LYS A 21 10.44 -15.88 31.82
CA LYS A 21 10.51 -16.38 30.44
C LYS A 21 9.10 -16.74 29.96
N PHE A 22 8.61 -16.04 28.94
CA PHE A 22 7.57 -16.55 28.06
C PHE A 22 8.24 -17.34 26.94
N VAL A 23 7.89 -18.62 26.85
CA VAL A 23 8.26 -19.52 25.76
C VAL A 23 7.17 -19.42 24.70
N ASN A 24 7.49 -18.74 23.58
CA ASN A 24 7.11 -19.15 22.21
C ASN A 24 7.66 -18.16 21.16
N GLY A 25 8.63 -18.63 20.38
CA GLY A 25 8.66 -18.43 18.92
C GLY A 25 9.05 -17.08 18.30
N GLY A 26 9.39 -16.05 19.07
CA GLY A 26 9.98 -14.84 18.48
C GLY A 26 10.37 -13.83 19.53
N THR A 27 11.65 -13.46 19.58
CA THR A 27 12.15 -12.49 20.55
C THR A 27 11.42 -11.15 20.37
N PRO A 28 10.71 -10.63 21.37
CA PRO A 28 10.18 -9.27 21.32
C PRO A 28 11.37 -8.32 21.17
N ILE A 29 11.46 -7.58 20.06
CA ILE A 29 12.44 -6.50 19.93
C ILE A 29 12.07 -5.46 20.98
N THR A 30 12.90 -5.37 22.01
CA THR A 30 12.76 -4.36 23.05
C THR A 30 13.45 -3.11 22.56
N ILE A 31 12.68 -2.11 22.15
CA ILE A 31 13.20 -0.81 21.73
C ILE A 31 13.62 -0.05 22.99
N PRO A 32 14.92 0.26 23.18
CA PRO A 32 15.36 1.02 24.35
C PRO A 32 14.75 2.43 24.31
N ALA A 33 14.52 3.01 25.49
CA ALA A 33 14.12 4.41 25.58
C ALA A 33 15.23 5.28 24.95
N SER A 34 14.92 5.96 23.84
CA SER A 34 15.86 6.82 23.12
C SER A 34 15.40 8.28 23.18
N PRO A 35 16.30 9.24 23.46
CA PRO A 35 15.98 10.67 23.43
C PRO A 35 15.65 11.21 22.02
N PHE A 36 15.78 10.40 20.96
CA PHE A 36 15.60 10.82 19.56
C PHE A 36 14.32 10.29 18.90
N MET A 37 13.21 10.22 19.65
CA MET A 37 11.90 9.90 19.09
C MET A 37 11.16 11.19 18.67
N LYS A 38 11.07 11.47 17.37
CA LYS A 38 10.27 12.59 16.83
C LYS A 38 8.85 12.12 16.57
N LYS A 39 7.86 12.68 17.25
CA LYS A 39 6.45 12.34 17.02
C LYS A 39 6.04 12.71 15.59
N LEU A 40 5.61 11.73 14.79
CA LEU A 40 5.12 11.94 13.43
C LEU A 40 3.61 12.17 13.40
N GLY A 41 2.86 11.62 14.35
CA GLY A 41 1.42 11.80 14.40
C GLY A 41 0.73 11.12 15.58
N CYS A 42 -0.59 11.34 15.66
CA CYS A 42 -1.48 10.64 16.57
C CYS A 42 -2.65 10.06 15.77
N GLY A 43 -2.95 8.77 16.01
CA GLY A 43 -4.13 8.09 15.54
C GLY A 43 -5.05 7.74 16.71
N THR A 44 -6.18 7.08 16.42
CA THR A 44 -7.14 6.66 17.45
C THR A 44 -6.48 5.66 18.41
N GLY A 45 -6.13 6.11 19.62
CA GLY A 45 -5.51 5.30 20.68
C GLY A 45 -4.00 5.07 20.57
N VAL A 46 -3.32 5.59 19.54
CA VAL A 46 -1.88 5.35 19.30
C VAL A 46 -1.14 6.63 18.88
N ASN A 47 0.13 6.73 19.26
CA ASN A 47 1.08 7.75 18.80
C ASN A 47 2.12 7.08 17.89
N VAL A 48 2.53 7.78 16.83
CA VAL A 48 3.56 7.30 15.91
C VAL A 48 4.78 8.21 15.99
N TYR A 49 5.96 7.61 16.01
CA TYR A 49 7.23 8.29 16.22
C TYR A 49 8.26 7.81 15.20
N LEU A 50 9.01 8.73 14.63
CA LEU A 50 10.25 8.46 13.93
C LEU A 50 11.34 8.24 14.97
N MET A 51 12.05 7.13 14.88
CA MET A 51 13.21 6.80 15.70
C MET A 51 14.45 6.73 14.82
N ASP A 52 15.38 7.65 15.05
CA ASP A 52 16.69 7.60 14.42
C ASP A 52 17.55 6.48 15.04
N ARG A 53 18.25 5.72 14.18
CA ARG A 53 19.03 4.53 14.53
C ARG A 53 20.52 4.82 14.44
N MET A 54 20.98 5.81 15.21
CA MET A 54 22.38 6.17 15.32
C MET A 54 23.26 4.99 15.77
N GLY A 55 24.39 4.76 15.08
CA GLY A 55 25.41 3.76 15.46
C GLY A 55 25.54 2.55 14.53
N LYS A 56 24.73 2.46 13.47
CA LYS A 56 24.96 1.53 12.35
C LYS A 56 25.00 2.36 11.07
N LEU A 57 26.18 2.51 10.48
CA LEU A 57 26.31 3.04 9.12
C LEU A 57 25.35 2.24 8.23
N ASN A 58 24.39 2.94 7.59
CA ASN A 58 23.35 2.40 6.71
C ASN A 58 22.05 1.87 7.36
N ALA A 59 21.70 2.24 8.59
CA ALA A 59 20.39 1.89 9.13
C ALA A 59 19.32 2.97 8.84
N SER A 60 18.31 2.62 8.03
CA SER A 60 17.12 3.46 7.83
C SER A 60 16.40 3.73 9.17
N PRO A 61 15.85 4.95 9.37
CA PRO A 61 15.11 5.28 10.58
C PRO A 61 13.85 4.42 10.71
N TRP A 62 13.37 4.22 11.94
CA TRP A 62 12.19 3.41 12.20
C TRP A 62 10.94 4.24 12.46
N ALA A 63 9.84 3.79 11.87
CA ALA A 63 8.48 4.10 12.29
C ALA A 63 8.11 3.29 13.54
N VAL A 64 7.79 3.95 14.66
CA VAL A 64 7.44 3.31 15.93
C VAL A 64 6.02 3.71 16.35
N LYS A 65 5.10 2.75 16.30
CA LYS A 65 3.70 2.91 16.76
C LYS A 65 3.58 2.47 18.21
N LYS A 66 3.15 3.37 19.10
CA LYS A 66 2.96 3.13 20.54
C LYS A 66 1.53 3.45 20.96
N ILE A 67 1.00 2.70 21.92
CA ILE A 67 -0.30 3.03 22.51
C ILE A 67 -0.18 4.37 23.25
N ASN A 68 -1.18 5.22 23.06
CA ASN A 68 -1.23 6.53 23.71
C ASN A 68 -1.41 6.34 25.22
N THR A 69 -0.51 6.92 26.02
CA THR A 69 -0.56 6.86 27.48
C THR A 69 -1.78 7.55 28.07
N LYS A 70 -2.45 8.43 27.31
CA LYS A 70 -3.72 9.08 27.69
C LYS A 70 -4.95 8.21 27.39
N CYS A 71 -4.77 7.00 26.86
CA CYS A 71 -5.87 6.08 26.57
C CYS A 71 -6.45 5.49 27.87
N ALA A 72 -7.78 5.45 27.96
CA ALA A 72 -8.47 4.86 29.11
C ALA A 72 -8.10 3.38 29.27
N SER A 73 -7.93 2.94 30.52
CA SER A 73 -7.44 1.60 30.87
C SER A 73 -8.27 0.46 30.26
N ASN A 74 -9.57 0.69 30.08
CA ASN A 74 -10.51 -0.23 29.44
C ASN A 74 -10.34 -0.35 27.91
N GLN A 75 -9.76 0.66 27.26
CA GLN A 75 -9.48 0.65 25.82
C GLN A 75 -8.05 0.19 25.48
N MET A 76 -7.13 0.22 26.47
CA MET A 76 -5.74 -0.26 26.32
C MET A 76 -5.66 -1.69 25.78
N ALA A 77 -6.48 -2.60 26.31
CA ALA A 77 -6.50 -3.99 25.87
C ALA A 77 -6.96 -4.13 24.41
N VAL A 78 -7.91 -3.29 23.98
CA VAL A 78 -8.43 -3.26 22.60
C VAL A 78 -7.34 -2.77 21.64
N TYR A 79 -6.65 -1.67 21.96
CA TYR A 79 -5.58 -1.17 21.10
C TYR A 79 -4.36 -2.08 21.08
N GLN A 80 -4.04 -2.72 22.21
CA GLN A 80 -2.99 -3.73 22.25
C GLN A 80 -3.31 -4.94 21.37
N LYS A 81 -4.56 -5.42 21.40
CA LYS A 81 -5.01 -6.51 20.53
C LYS A 81 -4.90 -6.11 19.06
N ARG A 82 -5.38 -4.93 18.67
CA ARG A 82 -5.29 -4.41 17.29
C ARG A 82 -3.86 -4.25 16.81
N LEU A 83 -2.95 -3.70 17.63
CA LEU A 83 -1.53 -3.59 17.29
C LEU A 83 -0.87 -4.97 17.13
N ASN A 84 -1.26 -5.95 17.95
CA ASN A 84 -0.73 -7.31 17.84
C ASN A 84 -1.26 -8.03 16.60
N GLU A 85 -2.52 -7.82 16.22
CA GLU A 85 -3.12 -8.34 14.97
C GLU A 85 -2.44 -7.71 13.75
N GLU A 86 -2.29 -6.39 13.74
CA GLU A 86 -1.55 -5.64 12.71
C GLU A 86 -0.10 -6.15 12.58
N ALA A 87 0.61 -6.34 13.71
CA ALA A 87 1.96 -6.87 13.70
C ALA A 87 2.06 -8.33 13.23
N LYS A 88 1.04 -9.16 13.47
CA LYS A 88 1.00 -10.54 12.96
C LYS A 88 0.82 -10.57 11.44
N VAL A 89 -0.04 -9.71 10.90
CA VAL A 89 -0.24 -9.55 9.46
C VAL A 89 1.03 -9.01 8.80
N LEU A 90 1.60 -7.92 9.33
CA LEU A 90 2.80 -7.30 8.78
C LEU A 90 4.04 -8.20 8.85
N LYS A 91 4.16 -9.07 9.87
CA LYS A 91 5.27 -10.05 9.96
C LYS A 91 5.24 -11.11 8.84
N GLY A 92 4.08 -11.35 8.22
CA GLY A 92 3.94 -12.26 7.08
C GLY A 92 4.07 -11.58 5.72
N ILE A 93 4.05 -10.24 5.67
CA ILE A 93 4.13 -9.45 4.44
C ILE A 93 5.57 -8.99 4.25
N ASN A 94 6.28 -9.57 3.30
CA ASN A 94 7.63 -9.14 2.93
C ASN A 94 7.63 -8.43 1.56
N HIS A 95 6.87 -7.34 1.45
CA HIS A 95 6.94 -6.43 0.30
C HIS A 95 6.29 -5.07 0.61
N PRO A 96 6.98 -3.93 0.43
CA PRO A 96 6.41 -2.59 0.70
C PRO A 96 5.17 -2.31 -0.18
N ASN A 97 5.19 -2.75 -1.44
CA ASN A 97 4.07 -2.57 -2.38
C ASN A 97 2.77 -3.28 -1.94
N ILE A 98 2.86 -4.38 -1.18
CA ILE A 98 1.66 -5.10 -0.69
C ILE A 98 0.93 -4.27 0.38
N VAL A 99 1.65 -3.49 1.20
CA VAL A 99 1.05 -2.59 2.20
C VAL A 99 0.28 -1.47 1.52
N VAL A 100 0.84 -0.87 0.46
CA VAL A 100 0.17 0.16 -0.33
C VAL A 100 -1.07 -0.40 -1.01
N ALA A 101 -0.92 -1.53 -1.73
CA ALA A 101 -2.01 -2.22 -2.41
C ALA A 101 -3.18 -2.51 -1.45
N LEU A 102 -2.88 -3.07 -0.26
CA LEU A 102 -3.87 -3.39 0.76
C LEU A 102 -4.63 -2.16 1.25
N HIS A 103 -3.91 -1.07 1.55
CA HIS A 103 -4.54 0.15 2.07
C HIS A 103 -5.37 0.88 1.01
N VAL A 104 -4.91 0.93 -0.24
CA VAL A 104 -5.68 1.51 -1.34
C VAL A 104 -6.92 0.66 -1.62
N ALA A 105 -6.81 -0.67 -1.68
CA ALA A 105 -7.96 -1.57 -1.84
C ALA A 105 -9.01 -1.38 -0.72
N ARG A 106 -8.56 -1.21 0.54
CA ARG A 106 -9.44 -0.91 1.67
C ARG A 106 -10.13 0.46 1.52
N GLY A 107 -9.41 1.47 1.03
CA GLY A 107 -9.97 2.78 0.73
C GLY A 107 -11.06 2.73 -0.34
N LEU A 108 -10.80 2.04 -1.46
CA LEU A 108 -11.77 1.85 -2.53
C LEU A 108 -13.00 1.05 -2.05
N GLN A 109 -12.80 -0.02 -1.29
CA GLN A 109 -13.90 -0.80 -0.72
C GLN A 109 -14.84 0.06 0.12
N TYR A 110 -14.29 0.95 0.95
CA TYR A 110 -15.08 1.90 1.73
C TYR A 110 -15.86 2.87 0.83
N LEU A 111 -15.22 3.46 -0.19
CA LEU A 111 -15.89 4.36 -1.13
C LEU A 111 -17.03 3.65 -1.87
N HIS A 112 -16.75 2.49 -2.47
CA HIS A 112 -17.69 1.73 -3.28
C HIS A 112 -18.88 1.20 -2.47
N ASN A 113 -18.61 0.57 -1.32
CA ASN A 113 -19.66 -0.17 -0.60
C ASN A 113 -20.36 0.68 0.46
N GLU A 114 -19.61 1.46 1.23
CA GLU A 114 -20.18 2.21 2.35
C GLU A 114 -20.65 3.60 1.93
N LYS A 115 -19.97 4.23 0.97
CA LYS A 115 -20.32 5.57 0.47
C LYS A 115 -21.06 5.56 -0.86
N LYS A 116 -21.09 4.42 -1.55
CA LYS A 116 -21.65 4.31 -2.90
C LYS A 116 -21.05 5.40 -3.79
N LEU A 117 -19.73 5.52 -3.77
CA LEU A 117 -18.99 6.57 -4.45
C LEU A 117 -17.87 5.94 -5.26
N LEU A 118 -17.82 6.25 -6.55
CA LEU A 118 -16.67 6.02 -7.42
C LEU A 118 -15.63 7.12 -7.15
N HIS A 119 -14.37 6.77 -6.99
CA HIS A 119 -13.28 7.74 -6.85
C HIS A 119 -13.15 8.61 -8.10
N GLY A 120 -13.15 7.99 -9.28
CA GLY A 120 -13.19 8.70 -10.57
C GLY A 120 -11.83 9.14 -11.11
N ASP A 121 -10.79 9.20 -10.28
CA ASP A 121 -9.41 9.53 -10.71
C ASP A 121 -8.35 8.78 -9.87
N MET A 122 -8.38 7.45 -9.89
CA MET A 122 -7.44 6.63 -9.10
C MET A 122 -6.08 6.53 -9.81
N LYS A 123 -5.00 6.98 -9.15
CA LYS A 123 -3.61 6.94 -9.65
C LYS A 123 -2.62 7.11 -8.50
N SER A 124 -1.33 6.83 -8.73
CA SER A 124 -0.30 6.97 -7.68
C SER A 124 -0.23 8.39 -7.08
N CYS A 125 -0.41 9.44 -7.89
CA CYS A 125 -0.44 10.85 -7.44
C CYS A 125 -1.53 11.14 -6.40
N ASN A 126 -2.61 10.36 -6.40
CA ASN A 126 -3.74 10.48 -5.49
C ASN A 126 -3.64 9.52 -4.30
N VAL A 127 -2.45 8.92 -4.08
CA VAL A 127 -2.13 8.10 -2.90
C VAL A 127 -1.12 8.82 -2.03
N VAL A 128 -1.57 9.27 -0.85
CA VAL A 128 -0.71 9.94 0.12
C VAL A 128 -0.15 8.94 1.10
N ILE A 129 1.17 8.93 1.21
CA ILE A 129 1.92 8.10 2.15
C ILE A 129 2.51 8.99 3.24
N LYS A 130 2.32 8.60 4.50
CA LYS A 130 2.92 9.27 5.65
C LYS A 130 3.92 8.34 6.33
N GLY A 131 5.11 8.89 6.60
CA GLY A 131 6.21 8.15 7.21
C GLY A 131 6.73 7.05 6.28
N ASP A 132 7.31 6.01 6.87
CA ASP A 132 7.73 4.79 6.16
C ASP A 132 6.53 3.84 6.02
N PHE A 133 5.60 4.18 5.12
CA PHE A 133 4.36 3.43 4.85
C PHE A 133 3.41 3.24 6.05
N GLU A 134 3.56 4.04 7.11
CA GLU A 134 2.75 3.96 8.34
C GLU A 134 1.26 4.23 8.09
N THR A 135 0.98 5.09 7.13
CA THR A 135 -0.37 5.44 6.72
C THR A 135 -0.36 5.67 5.23
N VAL A 136 -1.26 4.98 4.55
CA VAL A 136 -1.52 5.13 3.12
C VAL A 136 -3.00 5.48 2.99
N LYS A 137 -3.31 6.55 2.27
CA LYS A 137 -4.68 7.01 2.05
C LYS A 137 -4.86 7.44 0.61
N ILE A 138 -6.03 7.14 0.06
CA ILE A 138 -6.49 7.76 -1.18
C ILE A 138 -6.96 9.19 -0.85
N CYS A 139 -6.66 10.13 -1.72
CA CYS A 139 -7.11 11.51 -1.66
C CYS A 139 -7.67 11.98 -3.00
N ASP A 140 -8.15 13.22 -3.03
CA ASP A 140 -8.68 13.88 -4.22
C ASP A 140 -9.93 13.23 -4.82
N VAL A 141 -11.02 13.30 -4.05
CA VAL A 141 -12.38 12.92 -4.49
C VAL A 141 -13.06 14.04 -5.30
N GLY A 142 -12.30 14.98 -5.87
CA GLY A 142 -12.84 16.16 -6.56
C GLY A 142 -13.70 15.83 -7.78
N VAL A 143 -13.46 14.65 -8.38
CA VAL A 143 -14.19 14.14 -9.55
C VAL A 143 -14.97 12.86 -9.25
N SER A 144 -15.25 12.61 -7.96
CA SER A 144 -15.97 11.42 -7.53
C SER A 144 -17.40 11.37 -8.04
N LEU A 145 -17.89 10.18 -8.35
CA LEU A 145 -19.23 9.96 -8.91
C LEU A 145 -20.10 9.16 -7.95
N GLN A 146 -21.37 9.56 -7.82
CA GLN A 146 -22.34 8.77 -7.09
C GLN A 146 -22.61 7.46 -7.84
N LEU A 147 -22.53 6.35 -7.11
CA LEU A 147 -22.93 5.03 -7.57
C LEU A 147 -24.40 4.76 -7.22
N ASP A 148 -25.10 4.11 -8.13
CA ASP A 148 -26.45 3.59 -7.90
C ASP A 148 -26.41 2.24 -7.14
N GLU A 149 -27.59 1.63 -6.98
CA GLU A 149 -27.76 0.32 -6.33
C GLU A 149 -27.08 -0.83 -7.09
N ASN A 150 -26.83 -0.67 -8.39
CA ASN A 150 -26.16 -1.62 -9.27
C ASN A 150 -24.66 -1.29 -9.47
N MET A 151 -24.11 -0.36 -8.67
CA MET A 151 -22.71 0.10 -8.76
C MET A 151 -22.38 0.82 -10.07
N ARG A 152 -23.37 1.44 -10.72
CA ARG A 152 -23.21 2.24 -11.94
C ARG A 152 -23.01 3.71 -11.59
N GLY A 153 -22.11 4.38 -12.29
CA GLY A 153 -21.90 5.82 -12.20
C GLY A 153 -23.07 6.57 -12.83
N ILE A 154 -23.55 7.62 -12.16
CA ILE A 154 -24.73 8.41 -12.59
C ILE A 154 -24.32 9.62 -13.46
N ALA A 155 -23.02 9.85 -13.65
CA ALA A 155 -22.44 10.99 -14.36
C ALA A 155 -21.21 10.58 -15.19
N GLU A 156 -20.72 11.51 -15.99
CA GLU A 156 -19.55 11.34 -16.87
C GLU A 156 -18.27 11.07 -16.08
N TYR A 157 -17.45 10.15 -16.59
CA TYR A 157 -16.15 9.81 -15.99
C TYR A 157 -15.08 10.76 -16.50
N ILE A 158 -14.40 11.46 -15.59
CA ILE A 158 -13.35 12.43 -15.95
C ILE A 158 -11.99 11.73 -16.07
N GLY A 159 -11.53 11.07 -15.00
CA GLY A 159 -10.28 10.32 -15.00
C GLY A 159 -9.03 11.15 -15.31
N THR A 160 -7.92 10.42 -15.52
CA THR A 160 -6.70 10.94 -16.13
C THR A 160 -6.30 9.95 -17.21
N GLU A 161 -6.08 10.44 -18.43
CA GLU A 161 -5.99 9.62 -19.65
C GLU A 161 -5.20 8.30 -19.52
N PRO A 162 -3.97 8.24 -18.97
CA PRO A 162 -3.23 6.98 -18.87
C PRO A 162 -3.87 5.92 -17.96
N TRP A 163 -4.73 6.33 -17.02
CA TRP A 163 -5.43 5.44 -16.09
C TRP A 163 -6.87 5.13 -16.51
N THR A 164 -7.36 5.80 -17.55
CA THR A 164 -8.75 5.70 -17.98
C THR A 164 -9.00 4.33 -18.62
N PRO A 165 -10.01 3.57 -18.15
CA PRO A 165 -10.33 2.28 -18.72
C PRO A 165 -11.01 2.44 -20.08
N LYS A 166 -10.95 1.38 -20.91
CA LYS A 166 -11.52 1.38 -22.26
C LYS A 166 -13.00 1.79 -22.30
N GLU A 167 -13.81 1.30 -21.36
CA GLU A 167 -15.23 1.67 -21.33
C GLU A 167 -15.49 3.16 -21.04
N ALA A 168 -14.53 3.89 -20.47
CA ALA A 168 -14.66 5.34 -20.28
C ALA A 168 -14.19 6.13 -21.50
N LEU A 169 -13.30 5.57 -22.32
CA LEU A 169 -12.85 6.16 -23.58
C LEU A 169 -13.88 5.98 -24.71
N GLU A 170 -14.68 4.92 -24.64
CA GLU A 170 -15.65 4.50 -25.67
C GLU A 170 -17.10 4.82 -25.28
N ASP A 171 -17.35 5.74 -24.34
CA ASP A 171 -18.68 6.12 -23.84
C ASP A 171 -19.54 4.93 -23.37
N GLY A 172 -18.88 3.93 -22.77
CA GLY A 172 -19.50 2.73 -22.22
C GLY A 172 -20.11 2.93 -20.83
N GLU A 173 -20.70 1.86 -20.28
CA GLU A 173 -21.30 1.88 -18.94
C GLU A 173 -20.22 1.92 -17.85
N ILE A 174 -20.14 3.06 -17.15
CA ILE A 174 -19.22 3.26 -16.02
C ILE A 174 -19.77 2.58 -14.77
N THR A 175 -18.90 1.81 -14.09
CA THR A 175 -19.19 1.14 -12.83
C THR A 175 -18.03 1.30 -11.84
N ASP A 176 -18.16 0.76 -10.62
CA ASP A 176 -17.06 0.64 -9.65
C ASP A 176 -15.78 0.02 -10.24
N LYS A 177 -15.93 -0.76 -11.31
CA LYS A 177 -14.84 -1.43 -12.05
C LYS A 177 -13.91 -0.48 -12.79
N ALA A 178 -14.30 0.76 -13.02
CA ALA A 178 -13.41 1.78 -13.58
C ALA A 178 -12.28 2.10 -12.60
N ASP A 179 -12.61 2.31 -11.31
CA ASP A 179 -11.60 2.49 -10.26
C ASP A 179 -10.73 1.25 -10.07
N ILE A 180 -11.27 0.04 -10.32
CA ILE A 180 -10.50 -1.20 -10.21
C ILE A 180 -9.45 -1.29 -11.31
N PHE A 181 -9.77 -0.88 -12.54
CA PHE A 181 -8.79 -0.82 -13.63
C PHE A 181 -7.67 0.17 -13.31
N ALA A 182 -8.05 1.38 -12.90
CA ALA A 182 -7.12 2.44 -12.52
C ALA A 182 -6.27 2.08 -11.27
N TYR A 183 -6.83 1.32 -10.32
CA TYR A 183 -6.09 0.69 -9.23
C TYR A 183 -5.05 -0.31 -9.75
N GLY A 184 -5.43 -1.16 -10.72
CA GLY A 184 -4.49 -2.07 -11.39
C GLY A 184 -3.31 -1.33 -12.02
N LEU A 185 -3.59 -0.22 -12.70
CA LEU A 185 -2.54 0.65 -13.25
C LEU A 185 -1.69 1.33 -12.18
N THR A 186 -2.28 1.68 -11.02
CA THR A 186 -1.50 2.15 -9.86
C THR A 186 -0.55 1.07 -9.33
N LEU A 187 -0.96 -0.20 -9.34
CA LEU A 187 -0.06 -1.32 -9.00
C LEU A 187 1.05 -1.47 -10.03
N TRP A 188 0.74 -1.25 -11.31
CA TRP A 188 1.72 -1.26 -12.39
C TRP A 188 2.77 -0.15 -12.19
N GLU A 189 2.36 1.09 -11.90
CA GLU A 189 3.29 2.19 -11.57
C GLU A 189 4.25 1.83 -10.44
N MET A 190 3.77 1.12 -9.43
CA MET A 190 4.61 0.68 -8.30
C MET A 190 5.61 -0.42 -8.68
N MET A 191 5.40 -1.13 -9.79
CA MET A 191 6.29 -2.17 -10.31
C MET A 191 7.25 -1.64 -11.39
N SER A 192 6.75 -0.80 -12.30
CA SER A 192 7.52 -0.22 -13.41
C SER A 192 8.25 1.07 -13.04
N LEU A 193 7.78 1.80 -12.01
CA LEU A 193 8.21 3.16 -11.66
C LEU A 193 7.97 4.17 -12.79
N ALA A 194 6.96 3.90 -13.61
CA ALA A 194 6.69 4.59 -14.86
C ALA A 194 5.24 5.09 -14.94
N MET A 195 4.98 6.00 -15.89
CA MET A 195 3.62 6.35 -16.29
C MET A 195 3.07 5.30 -17.29
N PRO A 196 1.81 4.83 -17.13
CA PRO A 196 1.22 3.87 -18.05
C PRO A 196 1.28 4.37 -19.50
N HIS A 197 1.60 3.46 -20.44
CA HIS A 197 1.62 3.69 -21.89
C HIS A 197 2.64 4.73 -22.41
N LEU A 198 3.36 5.43 -21.54
CA LEU A 198 4.37 6.41 -21.91
C LEU A 198 5.73 5.76 -22.21
N GLU A 199 6.07 4.65 -21.54
CA GLU A 199 7.37 4.01 -21.67
C GLU A 199 7.42 2.94 -22.78
N MET A 200 8.07 3.31 -23.88
CA MET A 200 8.84 2.42 -24.77
C MET A 200 9.95 3.17 -25.53
N LEU A 201 10.45 4.31 -25.02
CA LEU A 201 11.48 5.12 -25.69
C LEU A 201 12.83 5.10 -24.95
N GLU A 202 13.19 3.97 -24.33
CA GLU A 202 14.57 3.73 -23.90
C GLU A 202 15.41 3.11 -25.03
N ASP A 203 15.44 3.76 -26.19
CA ASP A 203 16.64 3.67 -27.03
C ASP A 203 17.43 4.95 -26.79
N LYS A 204 18.54 4.82 -26.05
CA LYS A 204 19.43 5.92 -25.62
C LYS A 204 20.23 6.54 -26.77
N SER A 205 19.68 6.54 -27.98
CA SER A 205 20.25 7.20 -29.14
C SER A 205 19.18 7.94 -29.92
N MET A 206 19.31 9.27 -29.94
CA MET A 206 18.82 10.17 -30.98
C MET A 206 17.29 10.40 -30.99
N GLU A 207 16.89 11.66 -30.74
CA GLU A 207 15.56 12.26 -31.01
C GLU A 207 14.41 11.26 -31.25
N VAL A 208 13.94 10.60 -30.20
CA VAL A 208 12.73 9.79 -30.31
C VAL A 208 11.54 10.73 -30.20
N SER A 209 10.97 11.11 -31.35
CA SER A 209 9.69 11.83 -31.40
C SER A 209 8.65 11.00 -30.67
N PHE A 210 7.96 11.61 -29.69
CA PHE A 210 6.80 11.00 -29.05
C PHE A 210 5.78 10.64 -30.13
N ASP A 211 5.53 9.34 -30.29
CA ASP A 211 4.48 8.83 -31.18
C ASP A 211 3.14 8.95 -30.46
N GLU A 212 2.47 10.08 -30.72
CA GLU A 212 1.21 10.45 -30.11
C GLU A 212 0.08 9.50 -30.49
N ASP A 213 0.02 9.08 -31.76
CA ASP A 213 -1.00 8.14 -32.25
C ASP A 213 -0.85 6.78 -31.55
N ALA A 214 0.38 6.26 -31.46
CA ALA A 214 0.65 5.02 -30.75
C ALA A 214 0.35 5.12 -29.24
N TYR A 215 0.49 6.29 -28.62
CA TYR A 215 0.09 6.50 -27.23
C TYR A 215 -1.44 6.41 -27.07
N TYR A 216 -2.21 7.10 -27.90
CA TYR A 216 -3.68 7.07 -27.84
C TYR A 216 -4.26 5.69 -28.16
N ASP A 217 -3.68 4.96 -29.12
CA ASP A 217 -4.09 3.59 -29.45
C ASP A 217 -3.91 2.59 -28.29
N ARG A 218 -3.01 2.90 -27.35
CA ARG A 218 -2.72 2.05 -26.17
C ARG A 218 -3.58 2.39 -24.96
N LEU A 219 -4.29 3.52 -24.92
CA LEU A 219 -5.12 3.89 -23.77
C LEU A 219 -6.23 2.86 -23.53
N GLY A 220 -6.58 2.65 -22.25
CA GLY A 220 -7.57 1.66 -21.85
C GLY A 220 -7.12 0.20 -21.99
N THR A 221 -5.90 -0.06 -22.47
CA THR A 221 -5.32 -1.41 -22.56
C THR A 221 -4.46 -1.74 -21.34
N ARG A 222 -4.06 -3.01 -21.19
CA ARG A 222 -3.11 -3.43 -20.15
C ARG A 222 -1.68 -3.15 -20.62
N PRO A 223 -0.88 -2.30 -19.94
CA PRO A 223 0.52 -2.10 -20.30
C PRO A 223 1.37 -3.36 -20.06
N ALA A 224 2.48 -3.50 -20.79
CA ALA A 224 3.42 -4.58 -20.60
C ALA A 224 4.14 -4.47 -19.24
N VAL A 225 4.52 -5.59 -18.65
CA VAL A 225 5.30 -5.64 -17.42
C VAL A 225 6.50 -6.55 -17.63
N ASP A 226 7.70 -6.10 -17.23
CA ASP A 226 8.92 -6.89 -17.34
C ASP A 226 8.96 -7.94 -16.21
N LEU A 227 8.43 -9.13 -16.50
CA LEU A 227 8.40 -10.24 -15.56
C LEU A 227 9.79 -10.84 -15.27
N GLU A 228 10.79 -10.59 -16.12
CA GLU A 228 12.15 -11.09 -15.90
C GLU A 228 12.89 -10.19 -14.90
N ALA A 229 12.73 -8.88 -15.03
CA ALA A 229 13.24 -7.93 -14.05
C ALA A 229 12.53 -8.06 -12.69
N LEU A 230 11.24 -8.41 -12.71
CA LEU A 230 10.47 -8.64 -11.49
C LEU A 230 10.69 -10.05 -10.94
N GLY A 231 11.39 -10.15 -9.80
CA GLY A 231 11.56 -11.43 -9.12
C GLY A 231 10.25 -12.07 -8.62
N SER A 232 10.32 -13.34 -8.24
CA SER A 232 9.16 -14.13 -7.76
C SER A 232 8.40 -13.52 -6.57
N SER A 233 9.03 -12.62 -5.81
CA SER A 233 8.39 -11.84 -4.75
C SER A 233 7.25 -10.94 -5.24
N TYR A 234 7.23 -10.57 -6.52
CA TYR A 234 6.20 -9.73 -7.12
C TYR A 234 5.01 -10.51 -7.68
N ARG A 235 5.05 -11.85 -7.67
CA ARG A 235 4.00 -12.72 -8.23
C ARG A 235 2.59 -12.26 -7.84
N ARG A 236 2.41 -11.93 -6.57
CA ARG A 236 1.10 -11.51 -6.05
C ARG A 236 0.62 -10.18 -6.63
N MET A 237 1.54 -9.23 -6.79
CA MET A 237 1.24 -7.92 -7.37
C MET A 237 0.92 -8.05 -8.84
N VAL A 238 1.66 -8.90 -9.56
CA VAL A 238 1.41 -9.22 -10.97
C VAL A 238 0.03 -9.88 -11.14
N GLU A 239 -0.31 -10.89 -10.34
CA GLU A 239 -1.64 -11.53 -10.37
C GLU A 239 -2.77 -10.49 -10.18
N LEU A 240 -2.64 -9.61 -9.19
CA LEU A 240 -3.61 -8.54 -8.95
C LEU A 240 -3.68 -7.54 -10.11
N PHE A 241 -2.54 -7.10 -10.64
CA PHE A 241 -2.47 -6.22 -11.79
C PHE A 241 -3.24 -6.80 -12.98
N TYR A 242 -2.99 -8.06 -13.35
CA TYR A 242 -3.67 -8.73 -14.45
C TYR A 242 -5.18 -8.81 -14.23
N MET A 243 -5.62 -9.28 -13.05
CA MET A 243 -7.06 -9.36 -12.76
C MET A 243 -7.76 -8.00 -12.76
N CYS A 244 -7.09 -6.96 -12.25
CA CYS A 244 -7.66 -5.62 -12.17
C CYS A 244 -7.74 -4.94 -13.55
N THR A 245 -6.84 -5.27 -14.47
CA THR A 245 -6.77 -4.70 -15.83
C THR A 245 -7.34 -5.65 -16.89
N GLU A 246 -8.30 -6.50 -16.54
CA GLU A 246 -9.08 -7.26 -17.54
C GLU A 246 -9.87 -6.31 -18.44
N GLU A 247 -9.88 -6.57 -19.75
CA GLU A 247 -10.59 -5.71 -20.72
C GLU A 247 -12.09 -5.66 -20.39
N ASN A 248 -12.70 -6.81 -20.09
CA ASN A 248 -14.10 -6.87 -19.67
C ASN A 248 -14.26 -6.45 -18.19
N PRO A 249 -14.97 -5.34 -17.89
CA PRO A 249 -15.14 -4.86 -16.51
C PRO A 249 -15.75 -5.89 -15.56
N LYS A 250 -16.61 -6.77 -16.07
CA LYS A 250 -17.28 -7.82 -15.27
C LYS A 250 -16.32 -8.91 -14.79
N LYS A 251 -15.17 -9.07 -15.44
CA LYS A 251 -14.12 -10.00 -15.03
C LYS A 251 -13.18 -9.42 -13.98
N ARG A 252 -13.11 -8.09 -13.88
CA ARG A 252 -12.32 -7.42 -12.83
C ARG A 252 -12.91 -7.76 -11.47
N PRO A 253 -12.10 -7.98 -10.42
CA PRO A 253 -12.60 -8.22 -9.06
C PRO A 253 -13.27 -6.96 -8.49
N SER A 254 -14.04 -7.08 -7.41
CA SER A 254 -14.44 -5.91 -6.62
C SER A 254 -13.35 -5.52 -5.63
N ALA A 255 -13.36 -4.29 -5.13
CA ALA A 255 -12.43 -3.86 -4.07
C ALA A 255 -12.50 -4.76 -2.83
N THR A 256 -13.67 -5.35 -2.53
CA THR A 256 -13.84 -6.33 -1.45
C THR A 256 -13.08 -7.63 -1.72
N GLN A 257 -13.17 -8.16 -2.95
CA GLN A 257 -12.46 -9.38 -3.33
C GLN A 257 -10.95 -9.17 -3.32
N ILE A 258 -10.47 -8.01 -3.78
CA ILE A 258 -9.05 -7.62 -3.72
C ILE A 258 -8.58 -7.54 -2.27
N LEU A 259 -9.35 -6.89 -1.39
CA LEU A 259 -9.00 -6.76 0.02
C LEU A 259 -8.88 -8.13 0.69
N GLN A 260 -9.87 -9.00 0.48
CA GLN A 260 -9.85 -10.38 1.00
C GLN A 260 -8.64 -11.16 0.50
N ALA A 261 -8.31 -11.03 -0.79
CA ALA A 261 -7.14 -11.64 -1.39
C ALA A 261 -5.82 -11.20 -0.76
N LEU A 262 -5.71 -9.91 -0.43
CA LEU A 262 -4.50 -9.35 0.17
C LEU A 262 -4.37 -9.70 1.66
N GLU A 263 -5.50 -9.87 2.36
CA GLU A 263 -5.53 -10.23 3.78
C GLU A 263 -5.30 -11.72 4.04
N SER A 264 -5.70 -12.60 3.12
CA SER A 264 -5.74 -14.04 3.39
C SER A 264 -4.38 -14.74 3.31
N ASN A 265 -3.32 -14.14 2.75
CA ASN A 265 -2.07 -14.83 2.37
C ASN A 265 -2.29 -16.13 1.55
N ASP A 266 -3.51 -16.42 1.11
CA ASP A 266 -3.87 -17.61 0.35
C ASP A 266 -3.60 -17.36 -1.14
N PRO A 267 -3.08 -18.37 -1.88
CA PRO A 267 -3.13 -18.36 -3.32
C PRO A 267 -4.58 -18.17 -3.77
N LEU A 268 -4.85 -17.21 -4.66
CA LEU A 268 -6.19 -17.03 -5.24
C LEU A 268 -6.45 -18.12 -6.28
N ASN A 269 -6.62 -19.36 -5.83
CA ASN A 269 -7.12 -20.43 -6.68
C ASN A 269 -8.42 -20.97 -6.11
N LYS A 270 -9.53 -20.38 -6.54
CA LYS A 270 -10.79 -21.09 -6.74
C LYS A 270 -11.50 -20.61 -8.00
N THR A 271 -11.00 -21.05 -9.15
CA THR A 271 -11.84 -21.60 -10.21
C THR A 271 -11.30 -23.00 -10.57
N PRO A 272 -12.16 -24.01 -10.79
CA PRO A 272 -11.72 -25.32 -11.26
C PRO A 272 -11.48 -25.23 -12.76
N SER A 273 -10.24 -25.05 -13.17
CA SER A 273 -9.84 -25.32 -14.55
C SER A 273 -8.40 -25.79 -14.53
N GLU A 274 -8.24 -27.08 -14.79
CA GLU A 274 -6.98 -27.72 -15.10
C GLU A 274 -6.28 -26.92 -16.21
N VAL A 275 -5.08 -26.41 -15.94
CA VAL A 275 -4.16 -25.99 -17.00
C VAL A 275 -3.13 -27.11 -17.13
N ILE A 276 -3.34 -27.93 -18.14
CA ILE A 276 -2.34 -28.89 -18.62
C ILE A 276 -1.29 -28.07 -19.37
N VAL A 277 -0.06 -28.08 -18.87
CA VAL A 277 1.11 -27.61 -19.61
C VAL A 277 1.53 -28.76 -20.53
N ILE A 278 1.54 -28.50 -21.84
CA ILE A 278 2.16 -29.39 -22.82
C ILE A 278 3.48 -28.72 -23.22
N ASP A 279 4.58 -29.49 -23.15
CA ASP A 279 5.92 -29.12 -23.64
C ASP A 279 5.93 -28.65 -25.11
#